data_AF-A0A3D4S8R7-F1
#
_entry.id   AF-A0A3D4S8R7-F1
#
_cell.length_a   1.000
_cell.length_b   1.000
_cell.length_c   1.000
_cell.angle_alpha   90.00
_cell.angle_beta   90.00
_cell.angle_gamma   90.00
#
_symmetry.space_group_name_H-M   'P 1'
#
loop_
_entity.id
_entity.type
_entity.pdbx_description
1 polymer ?
#
loop_
_entity_poly.entity_id
_entity_poly.type
_entity_poly.pdbx_seq_one_letter_code
_entity_poly.pdbx_strand_id
1 'polypeptide(L)'
;MRRFLASIIVAALSLLALSFVGCSKPKSGDEQLDFRLCKGGESYYVAGAGKAAGSEIVIPAEYNGKPVVGVGGKSFKDNKNITAVTIPSSVKWVEIAAFKNCTALKRVEWNAVNARTSESEEEYQNRVFLGCENVEEFIIGDGVESIPGGLFAYSDGSKISEIALPESLKKVAASTFSSVNRIDIKVADLGKWLAIEKPVFGAPLASSYALYFGDSEAESLDLGEASELDPYEFAGCVSIKSVALGSKIEKIARSAFSGCRSLSEITVGEDNPNYYLSSGVVYSRVDNIVTLVPPAMTGEAVIPDGVPSVPANVFSGTAIKKLIIPGTVRVVGGDSFSDCAELETVVIGDGTTEISDFAFGGCPSLKTVIVSKTVRRMGAELFKDSTDVAVYYLGETRPTGEGWERLSPWIYSELAPSVSGSFWHWAEDGETRVKWAVVSNDDRVNMPRPMPRRSQTLNAAVNS
;
A
#
# COMPACT_ATOMS: atom_id res chain seq x y z
N MET A 1 8.02 -4.68 -26.84
CA MET A 1 7.81 -6.06 -27.34
C MET A 1 9.06 -6.82 -27.81
N ARG A 2 10.27 -6.22 -27.88
CA ARG A 2 11.54 -6.95 -28.15
C ARG A 2 12.44 -7.20 -26.92
N ARG A 3 11.95 -6.96 -25.70
CA ARG A 3 12.64 -7.28 -24.43
C ARG A 3 11.90 -8.34 -23.57
N PHE A 4 10.84 -8.96 -24.10
CA PHE A 4 9.96 -9.88 -23.36
C PHE A 4 10.08 -11.36 -23.80
N LEU A 5 11.11 -11.69 -24.61
CA LEU A 5 11.23 -13.00 -25.26
C LEU A 5 12.55 -13.74 -24.95
N ALA A 6 13.33 -13.30 -23.95
CA ALA A 6 14.59 -13.94 -23.58
C ALA A 6 14.54 -14.84 -22.32
N SER A 7 13.39 -15.00 -21.66
CA SER A 7 13.29 -15.69 -20.36
C SER A 7 12.54 -17.03 -20.38
N ILE A 8 12.35 -17.64 -21.55
CA ILE A 8 11.72 -18.97 -21.64
C ILE A 8 12.60 -19.84 -22.53
N ILE A 9 12.94 -21.04 -22.04
CA ILE A 9 13.93 -22.02 -22.56
C ILE A 9 15.31 -21.88 -21.90
N VAL A 10 15.43 -22.35 -20.65
CA VAL A 10 16.17 -23.59 -20.31
C VAL A 10 15.58 -24.13 -18.99
N ALA A 11 14.52 -24.92 -19.08
CA ALA A 11 14.06 -25.79 -18.00
C ALA A 11 13.91 -27.19 -18.57
N ALA A 12 15.00 -27.97 -18.53
CA ALA A 12 15.01 -29.43 -18.50
C ALA A 12 16.45 -29.92 -18.71
N LEU A 13 17.26 -29.97 -17.65
CA LEU A 13 18.35 -30.94 -17.55
C LEU A 13 18.79 -31.11 -16.09
N SER A 14 18.63 -32.36 -15.62
CA SER A 14 19.04 -32.95 -14.34
C SER A 14 18.46 -32.35 -13.05
N LEU A 15 17.36 -32.96 -12.58
CA LEU A 15 17.13 -33.21 -11.15
C LEU A 15 18.29 -34.06 -10.60
N LEU A 16 19.38 -33.40 -10.25
CA LEU A 16 20.25 -33.84 -9.17
C LEU A 16 19.94 -32.88 -8.03
N ALA A 17 19.27 -33.38 -6.99
CA ALA A 17 19.19 -32.69 -5.72
C ALA A 17 20.62 -32.38 -5.28
N LEU A 18 21.04 -31.12 -5.42
CA LEU A 18 22.15 -30.61 -4.66
C LEU A 18 21.59 -30.47 -3.24
N SER A 19 21.91 -31.41 -2.35
CA SER A 19 22.27 -30.95 -1.02
C SER A 19 23.30 -29.83 -1.22
N PHE A 20 23.17 -28.66 -0.58
CA PHE A 20 24.27 -27.68 -0.50
C PHE A 20 25.61 -28.44 -0.37
N VAL A 21 26.43 -28.38 -1.43
CA VAL A 21 27.27 -29.51 -1.88
C VAL A 21 28.26 -30.01 -0.84
N GLY A 22 27.89 -31.13 -0.21
CA GLY A 22 28.75 -32.27 0.12
C GLY A 22 29.54 -32.21 1.42
N CYS A 23 29.06 -31.48 2.42
CA CYS A 23 29.63 -31.59 3.74
C CYS A 23 29.39 -32.98 4.34
N SER A 24 30.48 -33.64 4.76
CA SER A 24 30.50 -35.05 5.17
C SER A 24 30.12 -35.23 6.64
N LYS A 25 29.87 -36.49 7.05
CA LYS A 25 29.32 -36.87 8.36
C LYS A 25 30.25 -36.84 9.59
N PRO A 26 31.58 -36.60 9.58
CA PRO A 26 32.30 -36.62 10.85
C PRO A 26 31.85 -35.42 11.68
N LYS A 27 31.11 -35.73 12.74
CA LYS A 27 30.67 -34.76 13.75
C LYS A 27 31.92 -34.33 14.51
N SER A 28 32.34 -33.09 14.34
CA SER A 28 33.30 -32.42 15.22
C SER A 28 32.54 -31.29 15.88
N GLY A 29 32.36 -31.35 17.20
CA GLY A 29 31.75 -30.25 17.95
C GLY A 29 32.73 -29.77 19.00
N ASP A 30 32.65 -28.49 19.34
CA ASP A 30 33.11 -28.04 20.65
C ASP A 30 31.95 -28.13 21.66
N GLU A 31 32.16 -27.57 22.85
CA GLU A 31 31.11 -27.57 23.87
C GLU A 31 29.88 -26.75 23.46
N GLN A 32 30.03 -25.75 22.59
CA GLN A 32 28.98 -24.79 22.23
C GLN A 32 28.27 -25.12 20.92
N LEU A 33 28.98 -25.63 19.91
CA LEU A 33 28.47 -25.82 18.55
C LEU A 33 28.91 -27.16 17.96
N ASP A 34 27.98 -27.81 17.27
CA ASP A 34 28.26 -28.97 16.42
C ASP A 34 28.65 -28.47 15.02
N PHE A 35 29.87 -28.77 14.57
CA PHE A 35 30.35 -28.46 13.22
C PHE A 35 30.38 -29.71 12.33
N ARG A 36 30.32 -29.46 11.03
CA ARG A 36 30.53 -30.48 10.00
C ARG A 36 31.40 -29.94 8.88
N LEU A 37 32.34 -30.77 8.44
CA LEU A 37 33.32 -30.40 7.42
C LEU A 37 32.70 -30.48 6.02
N CYS A 38 32.92 -29.45 5.22
CA CYS A 38 32.40 -29.36 3.86
C CYS A 38 33.13 -30.22 2.82
N LYS A 39 32.47 -30.48 1.67
CA LYS A 39 33.08 -31.30 0.61
C LYS A 39 34.38 -30.64 0.19
N GLY A 40 35.46 -31.41 0.11
CA GLY A 40 36.79 -30.87 -0.18
C GLY A 40 37.59 -30.49 1.06
N GLY A 41 36.98 -30.44 2.25
CA GLY A 41 37.70 -30.28 3.51
C GLY A 41 38.28 -28.89 3.77
N GLU A 42 37.81 -27.87 3.06
CA GLU A 42 38.35 -26.50 3.12
C GLU A 42 37.53 -25.56 4.03
N SER A 43 36.32 -25.94 4.42
CA SER A 43 35.42 -25.12 5.23
C SER A 43 34.53 -25.96 6.13
N TYR A 44 33.90 -25.32 7.11
CA TYR A 44 32.91 -25.91 8.02
C TYR A 44 31.54 -25.24 7.87
N TYR A 45 30.51 -25.92 8.35
CA TYR A 45 29.21 -25.33 8.63
C TYR A 45 28.72 -25.75 10.02
N VAL A 46 27.87 -24.91 10.61
CA VAL A 46 27.22 -25.21 11.89
C VAL A 46 26.06 -26.16 11.65
N ALA A 47 26.10 -27.33 12.28
CA ALA A 47 25.08 -28.37 12.18
C ALA A 47 24.09 -28.35 13.34
N GLY A 48 24.41 -27.67 14.45
CA GLY A 48 23.49 -27.43 15.56
C GLY A 48 24.18 -26.96 16.84
N ALA A 49 23.40 -26.91 17.92
CA ALA A 49 23.92 -26.62 19.26
C ALA A 49 24.75 -27.78 19.82
N GLY A 50 25.89 -27.46 20.42
CA GLY A 50 26.72 -28.38 21.19
C GLY A 50 26.09 -28.75 22.54
N LYS A 51 26.73 -29.67 23.27
CA LYS A 51 26.18 -30.25 24.52
C LYS A 51 26.07 -29.25 25.68
N ALA A 52 26.86 -28.19 25.67
CA ALA A 52 26.89 -27.13 26.67
C ALA A 52 26.71 -25.75 26.01
N ALA A 53 25.92 -25.70 24.93
CA ALA A 53 25.56 -24.45 24.27
C ALA A 53 24.91 -23.47 25.27
N GLY A 54 25.49 -22.28 25.38
CA GLY A 54 24.89 -21.17 26.11
C GLY A 54 23.62 -20.64 25.44
N SER A 55 22.98 -19.66 26.07
CA SER A 55 21.82 -18.97 25.49
C SER A 55 22.20 -17.97 24.39
N GLU A 56 23.45 -17.52 24.35
CA GLU A 56 23.96 -16.62 23.33
C GLU A 56 24.88 -17.39 22.38
N ILE A 57 24.47 -17.49 21.12
CA ILE A 57 25.20 -18.22 20.09
C ILE A 57 25.94 -17.24 19.20
N VAL A 58 27.26 -17.23 19.28
CA VAL A 58 28.13 -16.53 18.33
C VAL A 58 28.71 -17.58 17.39
N ILE A 59 28.30 -17.56 16.12
CA ILE A 59 28.90 -18.44 15.12
C ILE A 59 30.29 -17.89 14.81
N PRO A 60 31.37 -18.66 15.02
CA PRO A 60 32.71 -18.16 14.77
C PRO A 60 32.97 -18.06 13.26
N ALA A 61 33.76 -17.08 12.84
CA ALA A 61 34.13 -16.95 11.42
C ALA A 61 35.03 -18.11 10.94
N GLU A 62 35.78 -18.72 11.85
CA GLU A 62 36.68 -19.84 11.60
C GLU A 62 36.56 -20.92 12.68
N TYR A 63 36.74 -22.18 12.30
CA TYR A 63 36.82 -23.33 13.18
C TYR A 63 37.97 -24.23 12.70
N ASN A 64 38.89 -24.59 13.60
CA ASN A 64 40.10 -25.35 13.29
C ASN A 64 40.91 -24.77 12.10
N GLY A 65 41.06 -23.44 12.05
CA GLY A 65 41.81 -22.73 11.00
C GLY A 65 41.17 -22.79 9.62
N LYS A 66 39.87 -23.10 9.54
CA LYS A 66 39.08 -23.13 8.30
C LYS A 66 37.84 -22.25 8.45
N PRO A 67 37.40 -21.56 7.38
CA PRO A 67 36.23 -20.70 7.44
C PRO A 67 34.96 -21.49 7.75
N VAL A 68 34.09 -20.91 8.58
CA VAL A 68 32.71 -21.36 8.78
C VAL A 68 31.83 -20.60 7.78
N VAL A 69 31.26 -21.32 6.83
CA VAL A 69 30.60 -20.73 5.65
C VAL A 69 29.09 -20.91 5.63
N GLY A 70 28.51 -21.59 6.61
CA GLY A 70 27.09 -21.89 6.58
C GLY A 70 26.47 -22.30 7.90
N VAL A 71 25.13 -22.23 7.94
CA VAL A 71 24.30 -22.74 9.02
C VAL A 71 23.28 -23.71 8.43
N GLY A 72 23.33 -24.95 8.89
CA GLY A 72 22.50 -26.03 8.39
C GLY A 72 21.02 -25.86 8.67
N GLY A 73 20.21 -26.49 7.83
CA GLY A 73 18.77 -26.49 7.97
C GLY A 73 18.37 -27.19 9.25
N LYS A 74 17.47 -26.56 10.01
CA LYS A 74 16.99 -27.06 11.31
C LYS A 74 18.07 -27.21 12.39
N SER A 75 19.26 -26.65 12.21
CA SER A 75 20.39 -26.80 13.14
C SER A 75 20.06 -26.43 14.59
N PHE A 76 19.22 -25.41 14.79
CA PHE A 76 18.76 -24.94 16.09
C PHE A 76 17.24 -25.08 16.25
N LYS A 77 16.58 -25.89 15.41
CA LYS A 77 15.12 -26.02 15.45
C LYS A 77 14.61 -26.43 16.83
N ASP A 78 13.54 -25.79 17.27
CA ASP A 78 12.86 -25.98 18.55
C ASP A 78 13.75 -25.70 19.79
N ASN A 79 14.93 -25.07 19.62
CA ASN A 79 15.77 -24.71 20.75
C ASN A 79 15.14 -23.59 21.58
N LYS A 80 14.78 -23.90 22.82
CA LYS A 80 14.08 -22.99 23.73
C LYS A 80 14.99 -22.19 24.66
N ASN A 81 16.30 -22.37 24.56
CA ASN A 81 17.28 -21.74 25.43
C ASN A 81 18.03 -20.58 24.75
N ILE A 82 18.12 -20.59 23.41
CA ILE A 82 18.84 -19.54 22.67
C ILE A 82 18.04 -18.25 22.73
N THR A 83 18.67 -17.21 23.28
CA THR A 83 18.14 -15.85 23.42
C THR A 83 18.78 -14.87 22.44
N ALA A 84 19.98 -15.15 21.94
CA ALA A 84 20.64 -14.32 20.94
C ALA A 84 21.44 -15.16 19.95
N VAL A 85 21.51 -14.72 18.69
CA VAL A 85 22.40 -15.30 17.68
C VAL A 85 23.14 -14.22 16.90
N THR A 86 24.44 -14.45 16.67
CA THR A 86 25.29 -13.64 15.78
C THR A 86 25.77 -14.50 14.61
N ILE A 87 25.42 -14.09 13.39
CA ILE A 87 25.83 -14.72 12.14
C ILE A 87 26.97 -13.89 11.53
N PRO A 88 28.22 -14.40 11.43
CA PRO A 88 29.38 -13.62 10.99
C PRO A 88 29.41 -13.43 9.47
N SER A 89 30.24 -12.50 9.00
CA SER A 89 30.43 -12.18 7.57
C SER A 89 30.99 -13.32 6.72
N SER A 90 31.62 -14.33 7.34
CA SER A 90 32.10 -15.52 6.64
C SER A 90 30.98 -16.45 6.16
N VAL A 91 29.79 -16.35 6.77
CA VAL A 91 28.64 -17.19 6.42
C VAL A 91 28.08 -16.77 5.06
N LYS A 92 28.02 -17.73 4.15
CA LYS A 92 27.53 -17.56 2.78
C LYS A 92 26.10 -18.07 2.61
N TRP A 93 25.61 -18.89 3.54
CA TRP A 93 24.25 -19.42 3.50
C TRP A 93 23.71 -19.76 4.88
N VAL A 94 22.40 -19.58 5.05
CA VAL A 94 21.64 -20.01 6.24
C VAL A 94 20.42 -20.77 5.75
N GLU A 95 20.45 -22.08 5.91
CA GLU A 95 19.44 -22.95 5.33
C GLU A 95 18.06 -22.84 6.03
N ILE A 96 17.04 -23.31 5.31
CA ILE A 96 15.65 -23.30 5.75
C ILE A 96 15.46 -23.81 7.18
N ALA A 97 14.67 -23.05 7.97
CA ALA A 97 14.29 -23.39 9.33
C ALA A 97 15.47 -23.61 10.29
N ALA A 98 16.66 -23.08 9.99
CA ALA A 98 17.84 -23.15 10.87
C ALA A 98 17.51 -22.80 12.33
N PHE A 99 16.67 -21.79 12.56
CA PHE A 99 16.25 -21.33 13.88
C PHE A 99 14.75 -21.49 14.13
N LYS A 100 14.06 -22.36 13.38
CA LYS A 100 12.61 -22.52 13.52
C LYS A 100 12.20 -22.80 14.97
N ASN A 101 11.17 -22.12 15.46
CA ASN A 101 10.58 -22.25 16.78
C ASN A 101 11.57 -21.98 17.93
N CYS A 102 12.62 -21.19 17.71
CA CYS A 102 13.46 -20.67 18.80
C CYS A 102 12.70 -19.58 19.57
N THR A 103 11.70 -19.97 20.36
CA THR A 103 10.75 -19.01 20.97
C THR A 103 11.35 -18.15 22.09
N ALA A 104 12.55 -18.46 22.56
CA ALA A 104 13.28 -17.60 23.50
C ALA A 104 14.19 -16.57 22.80
N LEU A 105 14.35 -16.66 21.48
CA LEU A 105 15.24 -15.80 20.71
C LEU A 105 14.70 -14.37 20.71
N LYS A 106 15.52 -13.43 21.20
CA LYS A 106 15.23 -12.00 21.30
C LYS A 106 16.06 -11.15 20.36
N ARG A 107 17.32 -11.53 20.13
CA ARG A 107 18.27 -10.73 19.34
C ARG A 107 18.87 -11.54 18.21
N VAL A 108 18.82 -11.01 17.00
CA VAL A 108 19.49 -11.55 15.82
C VAL A 108 20.43 -10.48 15.28
N GLU A 109 21.72 -10.79 15.25
CA GLU A 109 22.73 -9.97 14.59
C GLU A 109 23.18 -10.66 13.30
N TRP A 110 22.89 -10.01 12.17
CA TRP A 110 23.16 -10.52 10.84
C TRP A 110 24.31 -9.73 10.21
N ASN A 111 25.52 -10.31 10.24
CA ASN A 111 26.71 -9.75 9.59
C ASN A 111 27.04 -10.47 8.27
N ALA A 112 26.25 -11.47 7.89
CA ALA A 112 26.50 -12.29 6.71
C ALA A 112 26.34 -11.48 5.42
N VAL A 113 27.40 -11.40 4.61
CA VAL A 113 27.46 -10.56 3.41
C VAL A 113 27.01 -11.38 2.20
N ASN A 114 25.96 -10.92 1.51
CA ASN A 114 25.39 -11.58 0.33
C ASN A 114 25.03 -13.06 0.56
N ALA A 115 24.65 -13.38 1.80
CA ALA A 115 24.31 -14.74 2.19
C ALA A 115 22.92 -15.14 1.66
N ARG A 116 22.82 -16.40 1.23
CA ARG A 116 21.59 -16.97 0.66
C ARG A 116 20.83 -17.82 1.67
N THR A 117 19.51 -17.85 1.54
CA THR A 117 18.64 -18.72 2.37
C THR A 117 18.09 -19.93 1.62
N SER A 118 18.21 -19.93 0.28
CA SER A 118 17.85 -21.01 -0.66
C SER A 118 18.80 -21.05 -1.86
N GLU A 119 18.72 -22.12 -2.64
CA GLU A 119 19.41 -22.24 -3.93
C GLU A 119 18.79 -21.35 -5.02
N SER A 120 17.49 -21.05 -4.90
CA SER A 120 16.76 -20.14 -5.79
C SER A 120 16.60 -18.76 -5.14
N GLU A 121 17.02 -17.70 -5.83
CA GLU A 121 16.79 -16.30 -5.40
C GLU A 121 15.29 -15.91 -5.46
N GLU A 122 14.45 -16.74 -6.09
CA GLU A 122 13.01 -16.53 -6.26
C GLU A 122 12.16 -17.25 -5.20
N GLU A 123 12.76 -17.98 -4.25
CA GLU A 123 11.99 -18.76 -3.28
C GLU A 123 11.48 -17.91 -2.11
N TYR A 124 10.23 -17.46 -2.23
CA TYR A 124 9.41 -16.81 -1.18
C TYR A 124 9.08 -17.72 0.03
N GLN A 125 9.70 -18.89 0.14
CA GLN A 125 9.36 -19.93 1.12
C GLN A 125 10.43 -20.20 2.16
N ASN A 126 11.54 -19.46 2.15
CA ASN A 126 12.49 -19.55 3.25
C ASN A 126 11.86 -18.98 4.51
N ARG A 127 12.12 -19.65 5.63
CA ARG A 127 11.56 -19.30 6.94
C ARG A 127 12.61 -19.60 8.00
N VAL A 128 13.75 -18.89 7.92
CA VAL A 128 14.92 -19.13 8.77
C VAL A 128 14.53 -19.03 10.24
N PHE A 129 13.79 -17.98 10.59
CA PHE A 129 13.31 -17.69 11.94
C PHE A 129 11.82 -18.01 12.13
N LEU A 130 11.25 -18.94 11.36
CA LEU A 130 9.83 -19.34 11.49
C LEU A 130 9.44 -19.60 12.95
N GLY A 131 8.40 -18.95 13.47
CA GLY A 131 7.94 -19.18 14.85
C GLY A 131 8.91 -18.67 15.94
N CYS A 132 9.84 -17.77 15.60
CA CYS A 132 10.62 -17.00 16.58
C CYS A 132 9.80 -15.78 17.04
N GLU A 133 8.82 -16.03 17.89
CA GLU A 133 7.77 -15.08 18.29
C GLU A 133 8.23 -14.02 19.32
N ASN A 134 9.52 -13.94 19.65
CA ASN A 134 10.01 -12.98 20.65
C ASN A 134 11.24 -12.20 20.17
N VAL A 135 11.57 -12.26 18.88
CA VAL A 135 12.68 -11.45 18.35
C VAL A 135 12.28 -9.98 18.45
N GLU A 136 13.01 -9.22 19.25
CA GLU A 136 12.83 -7.80 19.55
C GLU A 136 13.84 -6.96 18.75
N GLU A 137 15.06 -7.48 18.54
CA GLU A 137 16.15 -6.79 17.88
C GLU A 137 16.65 -7.57 16.66
N PHE A 138 16.58 -6.94 15.48
CA PHE A 138 17.26 -7.40 14.28
C PHE A 138 18.29 -6.36 13.83
N ILE A 139 19.56 -6.70 13.99
CA ILE A 139 20.69 -5.81 13.69
C ILE A 139 21.34 -6.28 12.40
N ILE A 140 21.48 -5.35 11.46
CA ILE A 140 22.15 -5.58 10.18
C ILE A 140 23.55 -4.97 10.29
N GLY A 141 24.59 -5.78 10.09
CA GLY A 141 25.97 -5.32 10.17
C GLY A 141 26.34 -4.31 9.08
N ASP A 142 27.28 -3.41 9.39
CA ASP A 142 27.74 -2.31 8.52
C ASP A 142 28.33 -2.74 7.17
N GLY A 143 28.69 -4.02 7.01
CA GLY A 143 29.21 -4.60 5.77
C GLY A 143 28.18 -5.35 4.93
N VAL A 144 26.92 -5.43 5.37
CA VAL A 144 25.89 -6.22 4.68
C VAL A 144 25.38 -5.45 3.46
N GLU A 145 25.55 -6.04 2.28
CA GLU A 145 25.09 -5.42 1.02
C GLU A 145 23.69 -5.89 0.60
N SER A 146 23.25 -7.07 1.03
CA SER A 146 21.92 -7.60 0.70
C SER A 146 21.32 -8.42 1.84
N ILE A 147 20.01 -8.30 2.04
CA ILE A 147 19.25 -9.15 2.96
C ILE A 147 18.44 -10.17 2.15
N PRO A 148 18.59 -11.48 2.40
CA PRO A 148 17.86 -12.51 1.67
C PRO A 148 16.40 -12.60 2.11
N GLY A 149 15.56 -13.10 1.21
CA GLY A 149 14.13 -13.23 1.44
C GLY A 149 13.82 -14.30 2.49
N GLY A 150 12.67 -14.15 3.16
CA GLY A 150 12.16 -15.18 4.04
C GLY A 150 12.92 -15.37 5.37
N LEU A 151 13.66 -14.37 5.84
CA LEU A 151 14.26 -14.45 7.17
C LEU A 151 13.18 -14.57 8.25
N PHE A 152 12.21 -13.67 8.24
CA PHE A 152 11.11 -13.60 9.22
C PHE A 152 9.74 -13.92 8.63
N ALA A 153 9.66 -14.46 7.40
CA ALA A 153 8.38 -14.82 6.80
C ALA A 153 7.56 -15.79 7.66
N TYR A 154 6.27 -15.49 7.84
CA TYR A 154 5.33 -16.27 8.67
C TYR A 154 5.77 -16.41 10.12
N SER A 155 6.60 -15.50 10.62
CA SER A 155 7.01 -15.44 12.03
C SER A 155 6.02 -14.55 12.80
N ASP A 156 4.72 -14.86 12.64
CA ASP A 156 3.60 -14.19 13.27
C ASP A 156 3.83 -14.21 14.79
N GLY A 157 4.30 -13.09 15.35
CA GLY A 157 4.71 -12.99 16.75
C GLY A 157 6.03 -12.28 16.97
N SER A 158 6.93 -12.22 15.98
CA SER A 158 8.15 -11.41 16.10
C SER A 158 7.80 -9.97 16.49
N LYS A 159 8.54 -9.44 17.46
CA LYS A 159 8.34 -8.13 18.09
C LYS A 159 9.31 -7.08 17.55
N ILE A 160 9.94 -7.33 16.40
CA ILE A 160 10.81 -6.37 15.74
C ILE A 160 9.97 -5.13 15.46
N SER A 161 10.32 -4.03 16.13
CA SER A 161 9.63 -2.75 15.99
C SER A 161 10.48 -1.70 15.31
N GLU A 162 11.78 -1.93 15.14
CA GLU A 162 12.71 -0.97 14.55
C GLU A 162 13.83 -1.69 13.79
N ILE A 163 14.22 -1.16 12.64
CA ILE A 163 15.40 -1.60 11.86
C ILE A 163 16.14 -0.39 11.34
N ALA A 164 17.43 -0.30 11.65
CA ALA A 164 18.36 0.63 11.01
C ALA A 164 19.00 -0.05 9.78
N LEU A 165 18.88 0.59 8.62
CA LEU A 165 19.53 0.11 7.40
C LEU A 165 20.96 0.66 7.35
N PRO A 166 22.02 -0.17 7.19
CA PRO A 166 23.39 0.31 7.10
C PRO A 166 23.68 0.97 5.75
N GLU A 167 24.74 1.80 5.67
CA GLU A 167 25.14 2.49 4.42
C GLU A 167 25.50 1.52 3.28
N SER A 168 25.97 0.33 3.61
CA SER A 168 26.34 -0.69 2.64
C SER A 168 25.15 -1.35 1.95
N LEU A 169 23.94 -1.23 2.50
CA LEU A 169 22.79 -2.01 2.07
C LEU A 169 22.28 -1.53 0.70
N LYS A 170 22.28 -2.44 -0.27
CA LYS A 170 21.87 -2.19 -1.66
C LYS A 170 20.60 -2.92 -2.05
N LYS A 171 20.25 -4.00 -1.36
CA LYS A 171 19.13 -4.86 -1.75
C LYS A 171 18.42 -5.50 -0.57
N VAL A 172 17.10 -5.51 -0.61
CA VAL A 172 16.26 -6.30 0.31
C VAL A 172 15.35 -7.19 -0.50
N ALA A 173 15.43 -8.50 -0.30
CA ALA A 173 14.60 -9.44 -1.03
C ALA A 173 13.18 -9.54 -0.46
N ALA A 174 12.28 -10.12 -1.26
CA ALA A 174 10.87 -10.26 -0.92
C ALA A 174 10.60 -11.03 0.36
N SER A 175 9.53 -10.64 1.04
CA SER A 175 9.02 -11.30 2.25
C SER A 175 10.04 -11.43 3.38
N THR A 176 11.12 -10.63 3.38
CA THR A 176 12.14 -10.64 4.45
C THR A 176 11.49 -10.42 5.81
N PHE A 177 10.58 -9.44 5.90
CA PHE A 177 9.85 -9.07 7.11
C PHE A 177 8.33 -9.24 6.96
N SER A 178 7.88 -10.10 6.04
CA SER A 178 6.44 -10.37 5.90
C SER A 178 5.90 -10.96 7.20
N SER A 179 4.76 -10.43 7.68
CA SER A 179 4.10 -10.75 8.95
C SER A 179 4.64 -10.09 10.22
N VAL A 180 5.67 -9.26 10.14
CA VAL A 180 5.98 -8.35 11.25
C VAL A 180 4.92 -7.23 11.26
N ASN A 181 4.41 -6.82 12.41
CA ASN A 181 3.27 -5.89 12.47
C ASN A 181 3.58 -4.50 11.87
N ARG A 182 4.26 -3.66 12.66
CA ARG A 182 4.74 -2.34 12.28
C ARG A 182 6.21 -2.27 12.66
N ILE A 183 7.04 -1.87 11.71
CA ILE A 183 8.46 -1.62 11.94
C ILE A 183 8.71 -0.13 11.70
N ASP A 184 9.58 0.47 12.47
CA ASP A 184 10.13 1.79 12.23
C ASP A 184 11.46 1.60 11.48
N ILE A 185 11.53 2.14 10.26
CA ILE A 185 12.69 1.96 9.38
C ILE A 185 13.53 3.22 9.42
N LYS A 186 14.75 3.10 9.94
CA LYS A 186 15.72 4.19 10.01
C LYS A 186 16.66 4.13 8.81
N VAL A 187 16.66 5.22 8.05
CA VAL A 187 17.58 5.46 6.94
C VAL A 187 18.30 6.80 7.15
N ALA A 188 19.48 6.96 6.54
CA ALA A 188 20.25 8.19 6.63
C ALA A 188 19.54 9.36 5.93
N ASP A 189 19.02 9.11 4.73
CA ASP A 189 18.24 10.05 3.94
C ASP A 189 17.37 9.31 2.91
N LEU A 190 16.58 10.08 2.15
CA LEU A 190 15.71 9.56 1.11
C LEU A 190 16.47 8.98 -0.09
N GLY A 191 17.63 9.54 -0.44
CA GLY A 191 18.46 9.05 -1.54
C GLY A 191 18.93 7.61 -1.29
N LYS A 192 19.29 7.29 -0.04
CA LYS A 192 19.60 5.93 0.38
C LYS A 192 18.41 4.99 0.21
N TRP A 193 17.22 5.39 0.67
CA TRP A 193 16.01 4.56 0.55
C TRP A 193 15.70 4.23 -0.91
N LEU A 194 15.73 5.25 -1.78
CA LEU A 194 15.48 5.13 -3.21
C LEU A 194 16.52 4.27 -3.93
N ALA A 195 17.76 4.23 -3.42
CA ALA A 195 18.84 3.42 -4.00
C ALA A 195 18.75 1.93 -3.67
N ILE A 196 17.92 1.52 -2.70
CA ILE A 196 17.76 0.11 -2.32
C ILE A 196 16.89 -0.60 -3.35
N GLU A 197 17.45 -1.62 -3.99
CA GLU A 197 16.72 -2.56 -4.85
C GLU A 197 15.69 -3.32 -4.00
N LYS A 198 14.40 -3.09 -4.32
CA LYS A 198 13.25 -3.76 -3.72
C LYS A 198 12.67 -4.77 -4.72
N PRO A 199 12.04 -5.85 -4.23
CA PRO A 199 11.50 -6.87 -5.11
C PRO A 199 10.33 -6.33 -5.94
N VAL A 200 10.24 -6.79 -7.19
CA VAL A 200 9.12 -6.45 -8.08
C VAL A 200 7.80 -7.09 -7.61
N PHE A 201 7.88 -8.22 -6.89
CA PHE A 201 6.72 -8.96 -6.37
C PHE A 201 6.86 -9.25 -4.87
N GLY A 202 5.80 -8.99 -4.11
CA GLY A 202 5.74 -9.17 -2.66
C GLY A 202 6.42 -8.02 -1.90
N ALA A 203 5.77 -7.48 -0.87
CA ALA A 203 6.36 -6.39 -0.10
C ALA A 203 7.49 -6.94 0.81
N PRO A 204 8.72 -6.39 0.73
CA PRO A 204 9.82 -6.83 1.60
C PRO A 204 9.55 -6.48 3.07
N LEU A 205 8.87 -5.35 3.27
CA LEU A 205 8.39 -4.82 4.53
C LEU A 205 6.90 -5.10 4.63
N ALA A 206 6.41 -5.39 5.83
CA ALA A 206 5.02 -5.68 6.06
C ALA A 206 4.08 -4.55 5.61
N SER A 207 2.77 -4.80 5.65
CA SER A 207 1.74 -3.87 5.19
C SER A 207 1.71 -2.51 5.89
N SER A 208 2.46 -2.32 6.98
CA SER A 208 2.63 -1.03 7.64
C SER A 208 4.01 -0.83 8.27
N TYR A 209 4.61 0.35 8.09
CA TYR A 209 5.82 0.83 8.76
C TYR A 209 5.84 2.36 8.82
N ALA A 210 6.69 2.93 9.67
CA ALA A 210 7.08 4.34 9.59
C ALA A 210 8.50 4.46 9.06
N LEU A 211 8.77 5.51 8.27
CA LEU A 211 10.08 5.80 7.75
C LEU A 211 10.69 6.94 8.56
N TYR A 212 11.97 6.84 8.91
CA TYR A 212 12.71 7.85 9.63
C TYR A 212 13.95 8.25 8.85
N PHE A 213 14.20 9.55 8.75
CA PHE A 213 15.46 10.11 8.27
C PHE A 213 16.26 10.61 9.48
N GLY A 214 17.32 9.89 9.86
CA GLY A 214 17.98 10.09 11.15
C GLY A 214 17.01 9.87 12.32
N ASP A 215 16.82 10.89 13.17
CA ASP A 215 15.94 10.83 14.34
C ASP A 215 14.54 11.41 14.09
N SER A 216 14.22 11.81 12.85
CA SER A 216 12.93 12.43 12.50
C SER A 216 12.05 11.50 11.67
N GLU A 217 10.81 11.29 12.10
CA GLU A 217 9.81 10.55 11.33
C GLU A 217 9.47 11.31 10.05
N ALA A 218 9.50 10.62 8.92
CA ALA A 218 9.16 11.16 7.62
C ALA A 218 7.65 11.31 7.49
N GLU A 219 7.18 12.55 7.69
CA GLU A 219 5.79 12.94 7.42
C GLU A 219 5.59 13.53 6.02
N SER A 220 6.66 14.04 5.40
CA SER A 220 6.66 14.60 4.04
C SER A 220 7.82 14.05 3.24
N LEU A 221 7.57 13.68 1.98
CA LEU A 221 8.63 13.27 1.04
C LEU A 221 8.76 14.30 -0.07
N ASP A 222 9.98 14.79 -0.29
CA ASP A 222 10.34 15.49 -1.52
C ASP A 222 11.18 14.54 -2.38
N LEU A 223 10.57 14.05 -3.47
CA LEU A 223 11.24 13.10 -4.36
C LEU A 223 12.26 13.76 -5.29
N GLY A 224 12.31 15.11 -5.32
CA GLY A 224 13.33 15.91 -6.01
C GLY A 224 13.72 15.39 -7.39
N GLU A 225 14.91 14.78 -7.45
CA GLU A 225 15.59 14.35 -8.68
C GLU A 225 15.25 12.91 -9.11
N ALA A 226 14.38 12.20 -8.39
CA ALA A 226 13.98 10.84 -8.74
C ALA A 226 13.30 10.81 -10.12
N SER A 227 13.69 9.84 -10.95
CA SER A 227 13.12 9.65 -12.29
C SER A 227 11.97 8.65 -12.32
N GLU A 228 11.98 7.67 -11.42
CA GLU A 228 10.94 6.65 -11.35
C GLU A 228 10.68 6.17 -9.92
N LEU A 229 9.47 5.67 -9.68
CA LEU A 229 9.08 4.98 -8.45
C LEU A 229 8.75 3.53 -8.77
N ASP A 230 9.45 2.64 -8.08
CA ASP A 230 9.27 1.20 -8.21
C ASP A 230 7.99 0.68 -7.53
N PRO A 231 7.50 -0.51 -7.92
CA PRO A 231 6.39 -1.15 -7.22
C PRO A 231 6.70 -1.26 -5.73
N TYR A 232 5.75 -0.84 -4.89
CA TYR A 232 5.85 -0.91 -3.43
C TYR A 232 6.95 -0.04 -2.78
N GLU A 233 7.55 0.90 -3.51
CA GLU A 233 8.66 1.73 -3.03
C GLU A 233 8.43 2.38 -1.66
N PHE A 234 7.20 2.84 -1.39
CA PHE A 234 6.76 3.41 -0.12
C PHE A 234 5.55 2.66 0.44
N ALA A 235 5.24 1.45 -0.05
CA ALA A 235 4.04 0.75 0.37
C ALA A 235 4.06 0.50 1.87
N GLY A 236 2.98 0.80 2.58
CA GLY A 236 2.88 0.62 4.02
C GLY A 236 3.46 1.77 4.85
N CYS A 237 4.08 2.79 4.24
CA CYS A 237 4.51 3.99 4.97
C CYS A 237 3.29 4.76 5.52
N VAL A 238 2.86 4.43 6.75
CA VAL A 238 1.67 5.03 7.37
C VAL A 238 1.93 6.41 7.96
N SER A 239 3.20 6.82 8.07
CA SER A 239 3.60 8.13 8.61
C SER A 239 3.50 9.26 7.59
N ILE A 240 3.62 8.94 6.30
CA ILE A 240 3.70 9.93 5.23
C ILE A 240 2.32 10.57 5.02
N LYS A 241 2.28 11.90 5.13
CA LYS A 241 1.11 12.76 4.94
C LYS A 241 1.14 13.50 3.60
N SER A 242 2.32 13.89 3.14
CA SER A 242 2.49 14.60 1.86
C SER A 242 3.64 14.08 1.02
N VAL A 243 3.48 14.16 -0.30
CA VAL A 243 4.51 13.81 -1.29
C VAL A 243 4.63 14.90 -2.35
N ALA A 244 5.82 15.43 -2.54
CA ALA A 244 6.15 16.27 -3.69
C ALA A 244 6.79 15.41 -4.78
N LEU A 245 6.04 15.21 -5.87
CA LEU A 245 6.54 14.58 -7.09
C LEU A 245 7.39 15.62 -7.85
N GLY A 246 8.69 15.36 -7.99
CA GLY A 246 9.60 16.22 -8.74
C GLY A 246 9.27 16.32 -10.24
N SER A 247 9.84 17.31 -10.92
CA SER A 247 9.66 17.50 -12.37
C SER A 247 10.26 16.39 -13.23
N LYS A 248 11.19 15.60 -12.67
CA LYS A 248 11.88 14.50 -13.35
C LYS A 248 11.16 13.16 -13.29
N ILE A 249 10.07 13.04 -12.53
CA ILE A 249 9.33 11.78 -12.43
C ILE A 249 8.73 11.44 -13.80
N GLU A 250 9.23 10.37 -14.40
CA GLU A 250 8.78 9.82 -15.68
C GLU A 250 7.81 8.66 -15.51
N LYS A 251 7.92 7.94 -14.38
CA LYS A 251 7.14 6.74 -14.13
C LYS A 251 6.81 6.55 -12.67
N ILE A 252 5.52 6.36 -12.38
CA ILE A 252 5.02 5.95 -11.07
C ILE A 252 4.46 4.54 -11.22
N ALA A 253 5.13 3.54 -10.63
CA ALA A 253 4.60 2.18 -10.66
C ALA A 253 3.31 2.06 -9.84
N ARG A 254 2.44 1.13 -10.28
CA ARG A 254 1.26 0.74 -9.51
C ARG A 254 1.68 0.32 -8.10
N SER A 255 0.92 0.74 -7.09
CA SER A 255 1.15 0.39 -5.68
C SER A 255 2.40 0.99 -5.04
N ALA A 256 3.11 1.94 -5.67
CA ALA A 256 4.24 2.64 -5.06
C ALA A 256 3.91 3.20 -3.66
N PHE A 257 2.69 3.69 -3.45
CA PHE A 257 2.17 4.22 -2.17
C PHE A 257 1.05 3.37 -1.55
N SER A 258 1.00 2.07 -1.86
CA SER A 258 -0.07 1.19 -1.36
C SER A 258 -0.03 1.11 0.16
N GLY A 259 -1.14 1.39 0.86
CA GLY A 259 -1.19 1.33 2.32
C GLY A 259 -0.61 2.56 3.04
N CYS A 260 -0.21 3.62 2.31
CA CYS A 260 0.13 4.93 2.88
C CYS A 260 -1.09 5.67 3.41
N ARG A 261 -1.76 5.12 4.44
CA ARG A 261 -3.10 5.53 4.88
C ARG A 261 -3.24 6.97 5.38
N SER A 262 -2.14 7.67 5.64
CA SER A 262 -2.14 9.07 6.06
C SER A 262 -1.86 10.05 4.92
N LEU A 263 -1.52 9.56 3.73
CA LEU A 263 -1.19 10.40 2.57
C LEU A 263 -2.45 11.12 2.09
N SER A 264 -2.50 12.42 2.32
CA SER A 264 -3.63 13.29 1.98
C SER A 264 -3.29 14.34 0.93
N GLU A 265 -2.01 14.65 0.74
CA GLU A 265 -1.55 15.71 -0.15
C GLU A 265 -0.47 15.23 -1.11
N ILE A 266 -0.61 15.58 -2.38
CA ILE A 266 0.42 15.37 -3.40
C ILE A 266 0.60 16.66 -4.18
N THR A 267 1.85 17.06 -4.40
CA THR A 267 2.20 18.09 -5.37
C THR A 267 2.94 17.48 -6.55
N VAL A 268 2.84 18.13 -7.70
CA VAL A 268 3.58 17.76 -8.91
C VAL A 268 4.33 19.01 -9.35
N GLY A 269 5.64 18.89 -9.59
CA GLY A 269 6.44 20.00 -10.10
C GLY A 269 5.82 20.60 -11.37
N GLU A 270 5.72 21.94 -11.44
CA GLU A 270 4.95 22.66 -12.46
C GLU A 270 5.33 22.27 -13.91
N ASP A 271 6.61 21.97 -14.13
CA ASP A 271 7.19 21.59 -15.42
C ASP A 271 7.24 20.07 -15.66
N ASN A 272 6.56 19.23 -14.86
CA ASN A 272 6.59 17.78 -15.09
C ASN A 272 5.93 17.44 -16.44
N PRO A 273 6.67 16.83 -17.40
CA PRO A 273 6.17 16.57 -18.75
C PRO A 273 5.21 15.37 -18.85
N ASN A 274 5.16 14.52 -17.81
CA ASN A 274 4.40 13.27 -17.81
C ASN A 274 3.17 13.31 -16.90
N TYR A 275 3.19 14.14 -15.85
CA TYR A 275 2.13 14.19 -14.85
C TYR A 275 1.64 15.60 -14.59
N TYR A 276 0.38 15.71 -14.17
CA TYR A 276 -0.21 16.95 -13.69
C TYR A 276 -1.13 16.69 -12.50
N LEU A 277 -1.34 17.72 -11.69
CA LEU A 277 -2.24 17.68 -10.55
C LEU A 277 -3.56 18.36 -10.90
N SER A 278 -4.68 17.73 -10.54
CA SER A 278 -6.00 18.37 -10.56
C SER A 278 -6.82 17.88 -9.38
N SER A 279 -7.41 18.82 -8.62
CA SER A 279 -8.17 18.53 -7.39
C SER A 279 -7.44 17.57 -6.44
N GLY A 280 -6.12 17.72 -6.29
CA GLY A 280 -5.27 16.88 -5.44
C GLY A 280 -4.98 15.47 -5.97
N VAL A 281 -5.42 15.13 -7.19
CA VAL A 281 -5.21 13.84 -7.84
C VAL A 281 -4.18 13.98 -8.96
N VAL A 282 -3.31 12.99 -9.10
CA VAL A 282 -2.28 12.95 -10.15
C VAL A 282 -2.82 12.24 -11.38
N TYR A 283 -2.69 12.89 -12.53
CA TYR A 283 -3.07 12.40 -13.83
C TYR A 283 -1.85 12.30 -14.75
N SER A 284 -1.85 11.30 -15.64
CA SER A 284 -0.85 11.18 -16.70
C SER A 284 -1.21 12.10 -17.87
N ARG A 285 -0.24 12.87 -18.38
CA ARG A 285 -0.37 13.72 -19.58
C ARG A 285 -0.35 12.91 -20.88
N VAL A 286 0.10 11.65 -20.83
CA VAL A 286 0.25 10.80 -22.03
C VAL A 286 -1.10 10.25 -22.49
N ASP A 287 -1.91 9.79 -21.54
CA ASP A 287 -3.18 9.09 -21.78
C ASP A 287 -4.36 9.66 -20.99
N ASN A 288 -4.15 10.75 -20.22
CA ASN A 288 -5.17 11.43 -19.41
C ASN A 288 -5.90 10.49 -18.44
N ILE A 289 -5.20 9.55 -17.83
CA ILE A 289 -5.77 8.64 -16.82
C ILE A 289 -5.35 9.03 -15.41
N VAL A 290 -6.21 8.68 -14.43
CA VAL A 290 -5.88 8.77 -13.00
C VAL A 290 -4.70 7.85 -12.72
N THR A 291 -3.62 8.41 -12.17
CA THR A 291 -2.38 7.69 -11.86
C THR A 291 -2.22 7.44 -10.35
N LEU A 292 -2.50 8.46 -9.53
CA LEU A 292 -2.32 8.38 -8.08
C LEU A 292 -3.35 9.25 -7.37
N VAL A 293 -4.08 8.64 -6.44
CA VAL A 293 -5.04 9.29 -5.55
C VAL A 293 -4.51 9.18 -4.12
N PRO A 294 -4.39 10.29 -3.36
CA PRO A 294 -4.06 10.22 -1.94
C PRO A 294 -5.16 9.45 -1.19
N PRO A 295 -4.86 8.35 -0.49
CA PRO A 295 -5.89 7.55 0.18
C PRO A 295 -6.61 8.31 1.30
N ALA A 296 -5.97 9.29 1.94
CA ALA A 296 -6.58 10.16 2.94
C ALA A 296 -7.12 11.47 2.34
N MET A 297 -7.33 11.53 1.02
CA MET A 297 -7.95 12.68 0.36
C MET A 297 -9.35 12.95 0.93
N THR A 298 -9.66 14.24 1.13
CA THR A 298 -10.98 14.71 1.57
C THR A 298 -11.48 15.84 0.68
N GLY A 299 -12.73 16.27 0.86
CA GLY A 299 -13.28 17.44 0.17
C GLY A 299 -13.86 17.12 -1.21
N GLU A 300 -13.59 17.97 -2.20
CA GLU A 300 -14.17 17.85 -3.54
C GLU A 300 -13.16 17.26 -4.53
N ALA A 301 -13.55 16.16 -5.18
CA ALA A 301 -12.83 15.58 -6.31
C ALA A 301 -13.51 15.98 -7.63
N VAL A 302 -12.79 16.69 -8.49
CA VAL A 302 -13.23 17.03 -9.84
C VAL A 302 -12.35 16.29 -10.83
N ILE A 303 -12.94 15.35 -11.58
CA ILE A 303 -12.23 14.70 -12.68
C ILE A 303 -12.06 15.73 -13.81
N PRO A 304 -10.85 15.92 -14.37
CA PRO A 304 -10.63 16.87 -15.45
C PRO A 304 -11.36 16.52 -16.75
N ASP A 305 -11.68 17.55 -17.53
CA ASP A 305 -12.04 17.38 -18.94
C ASP A 305 -10.91 16.68 -19.71
N GLY A 306 -11.29 15.80 -20.62
CA GLY A 306 -10.37 15.03 -21.46
C GLY A 306 -10.00 13.66 -20.90
N VAL A 307 -10.35 13.36 -19.64
CA VAL A 307 -10.22 12.00 -19.07
C VAL A 307 -11.23 11.06 -19.74
N PRO A 308 -10.80 9.94 -20.35
CA PRO A 308 -11.69 9.06 -21.10
C PRO A 308 -12.48 8.10 -20.20
N SER A 309 -11.92 7.70 -19.06
CA SER A 309 -12.53 6.74 -18.12
C SER A 309 -11.94 6.89 -16.73
N VAL A 310 -12.73 6.57 -15.70
CA VAL A 310 -12.25 6.40 -14.32
C VAL A 310 -11.93 4.92 -14.09
N PRO A 311 -10.68 4.54 -13.81
CA PRO A 311 -10.32 3.15 -13.53
C PRO A 311 -11.01 2.56 -12.30
N ALA A 312 -11.10 1.23 -12.25
CA ALA A 312 -11.65 0.51 -11.10
C ALA A 312 -10.80 0.72 -9.83
N ASN A 313 -11.45 0.76 -8.66
CA ASN A 313 -10.84 0.88 -7.31
C ASN A 313 -9.98 2.13 -7.05
N VAL A 314 -10.01 3.15 -7.93
CA VAL A 314 -8.98 4.21 -7.89
C VAL A 314 -9.19 5.27 -6.80
N PHE A 315 -10.43 5.53 -6.37
CA PHE A 315 -10.78 6.37 -5.21
C PHE A 315 -11.36 5.56 -4.04
N SER A 316 -11.27 4.22 -4.09
CA SER A 316 -11.86 3.36 -3.06
C SER A 316 -11.32 3.71 -1.67
N GLY A 317 -12.23 3.85 -0.70
CA GLY A 317 -11.92 4.17 0.70
C GLY A 317 -11.50 5.61 0.99
N THR A 318 -11.54 6.52 0.00
CA THR A 318 -11.22 7.95 0.24
C THR A 318 -12.32 8.64 1.05
N ALA A 319 -12.01 9.79 1.66
CA ALA A 319 -12.95 10.57 2.47
C ALA A 319 -13.42 11.83 1.72
N ILE A 320 -13.51 11.76 0.39
CA ILE A 320 -14.11 12.81 -0.43
C ILE A 320 -15.59 12.98 -0.09
N LYS A 321 -16.09 14.21 -0.16
CA LYS A 321 -17.49 14.59 0.12
C LYS A 321 -18.30 14.84 -1.14
N LYS A 322 -17.63 15.30 -2.20
CA LYS A 322 -18.28 15.63 -3.47
C LYS A 322 -17.43 15.14 -4.62
N LEU A 323 -18.09 14.54 -5.61
CA LEU A 323 -17.49 14.07 -6.83
C LEU A 323 -18.16 14.75 -8.03
N ILE A 324 -17.35 15.31 -8.92
CA ILE A 324 -17.77 15.80 -10.24
C ILE A 324 -17.05 15.01 -11.32
N ILE A 325 -17.82 14.31 -12.14
CA ILE A 325 -17.37 13.63 -13.36
C ILE A 325 -17.85 14.44 -14.56
N PRO A 326 -16.97 14.97 -15.42
CA PRO A 326 -17.35 15.82 -16.54
C PRO A 326 -17.85 15.01 -17.75
N GLY A 327 -18.32 15.70 -18.78
CA GLY A 327 -18.89 15.10 -19.99
C GLY A 327 -17.90 14.35 -20.90
N THR A 328 -16.60 14.37 -20.60
CA THR A 328 -15.62 13.61 -21.39
C THR A 328 -15.47 12.15 -20.95
N VAL A 329 -15.81 11.83 -19.70
CA VAL A 329 -15.66 10.49 -19.14
C VAL A 329 -16.74 9.57 -19.70
N ARG A 330 -16.35 8.47 -20.35
CA ARG A 330 -17.26 7.49 -20.97
C ARG A 330 -17.67 6.37 -20.01
N VAL A 331 -16.73 5.90 -19.19
CA VAL A 331 -16.92 4.75 -18.30
C VAL A 331 -16.42 5.10 -16.90
N VAL A 332 -17.25 4.80 -15.90
CA VAL A 332 -16.88 4.80 -14.48
C VAL A 332 -16.69 3.35 -14.04
N GLY A 333 -15.45 2.97 -13.75
CA GLY A 333 -15.07 1.59 -13.45
C GLY A 333 -15.64 1.05 -12.14
N GLY A 334 -15.66 -0.29 -12.03
CA GLY A 334 -16.22 -0.96 -10.86
C GLY A 334 -15.44 -0.62 -9.59
N ASP A 335 -16.16 -0.50 -8.46
CA ASP A 335 -15.57 -0.13 -7.16
C ASP A 335 -14.77 1.19 -7.16
N SER A 336 -14.88 2.01 -8.21
CA SER A 336 -14.01 3.19 -8.39
C SER A 336 -14.10 4.18 -7.23
N PHE A 337 -15.27 4.31 -6.60
CA PHE A 337 -15.52 5.12 -5.41
C PHE A 337 -16.19 4.27 -4.32
N SER A 338 -15.86 2.98 -4.23
CA SER A 338 -16.39 2.14 -3.15
C SER A 338 -15.86 2.57 -1.78
N ASP A 339 -16.60 2.30 -0.71
CA ASP A 339 -16.23 2.58 0.68
C ASP A 339 -15.85 4.06 0.96
N CYS A 340 -16.31 4.99 0.12
CA CYS A 340 -16.12 6.43 0.35
C CYS A 340 -17.13 6.92 1.39
N ALA A 341 -16.82 6.67 2.66
CA ALA A 341 -17.75 6.83 3.78
C ALA A 341 -18.33 8.26 3.93
N GLU A 342 -17.60 9.26 3.47
CA GLU A 342 -17.96 10.68 3.56
C GLU A 342 -18.58 11.24 2.27
N LEU A 343 -18.70 10.44 1.20
CA LEU A 343 -19.19 10.91 -0.10
C LEU A 343 -20.68 11.23 0.00
N GLU A 344 -21.04 12.51 -0.13
CA GLU A 344 -22.43 13.00 0.00
C GLU A 344 -23.08 13.26 -1.35
N THR A 345 -22.33 13.75 -2.33
CA THR A 345 -22.86 14.20 -3.62
C THR A 345 -22.01 13.72 -4.79
N VAL A 346 -22.67 13.17 -5.81
CA VAL A 346 -22.07 12.77 -7.09
C VAL A 346 -22.77 13.49 -8.23
N VAL A 347 -22.00 14.11 -9.12
CA VAL A 347 -22.50 14.73 -10.36
C VAL A 347 -21.81 14.08 -11.55
N ILE A 348 -22.60 13.50 -12.46
CA ILE A 348 -22.13 12.85 -13.68
C ILE A 348 -22.62 13.63 -14.89
N GLY A 349 -21.70 14.27 -15.59
CA GLY A 349 -21.94 15.11 -16.76
C GLY A 349 -22.28 14.34 -18.03
N ASP A 350 -22.65 15.11 -19.06
CA ASP A 350 -23.09 14.61 -20.37
C ASP A 350 -21.95 13.95 -21.14
N GLY A 351 -21.92 12.61 -21.11
CA GLY A 351 -21.00 11.80 -21.89
C GLY A 351 -20.63 10.47 -21.27
N THR A 352 -20.91 10.27 -19.98
CA THR A 352 -20.81 8.94 -19.37
C THR A 352 -21.90 8.04 -19.92
N THR A 353 -21.52 6.87 -20.43
CA THR A 353 -22.43 5.87 -21.00
C THR A 353 -22.62 4.67 -20.08
N GLU A 354 -21.64 4.40 -19.22
CA GLU A 354 -21.65 3.26 -18.33
C GLU A 354 -21.09 3.62 -16.94
N ILE A 355 -21.79 3.14 -15.91
CA ILE A 355 -21.32 3.10 -14.53
C ILE A 355 -21.31 1.62 -14.13
N SER A 356 -20.13 1.08 -13.81
CA SER A 356 -19.94 -0.34 -13.53
C SER A 356 -20.36 -0.72 -12.10
N ASP A 357 -20.33 -2.03 -11.80
CA ASP A 357 -20.78 -2.61 -10.54
C ASP A 357 -20.05 -2.00 -9.34
N PHE A 358 -20.77 -1.85 -8.21
CA PHE A 358 -20.22 -1.34 -6.94
C PHE A 358 -19.53 0.03 -7.00
N ALA A 359 -19.65 0.81 -8.09
CA ALA A 359 -18.88 2.05 -8.24
C ALA A 359 -19.08 3.05 -7.08
N PHE A 360 -20.22 3.04 -6.39
CA PHE A 360 -20.49 3.81 -5.16
C PHE A 360 -20.99 2.91 -4.01
N GLY A 361 -20.63 1.61 -4.02
CA GLY A 361 -20.97 0.70 -2.93
C GLY A 361 -20.22 1.04 -1.65
N GLY A 362 -20.81 0.84 -0.47
CA GLY A 362 -20.18 1.20 0.80
C GLY A 362 -20.14 2.71 1.08
N CYS A 363 -20.99 3.52 0.43
CA CYS A 363 -21.06 4.98 0.63
C CYS A 363 -22.29 5.37 1.48
N PRO A 364 -22.28 5.18 2.82
CA PRO A 364 -23.44 5.41 3.68
C PRO A 364 -23.88 6.88 3.74
N SER A 365 -22.97 7.83 3.51
CA SER A 365 -23.30 9.27 3.53
C SER A 365 -23.87 9.79 2.21
N LEU A 366 -23.95 8.95 1.17
CA LEU A 366 -24.35 9.36 -0.17
C LEU A 366 -25.83 9.75 -0.20
N LYS A 367 -26.10 11.04 -0.40
CA LYS A 367 -27.46 11.61 -0.39
C LYS A 367 -27.95 11.96 -1.78
N THR A 368 -27.06 12.37 -2.69
CA THR A 368 -27.47 12.92 -3.97
C THR A 368 -26.59 12.44 -5.10
N VAL A 369 -27.22 11.87 -6.13
CA VAL A 369 -26.55 11.45 -7.35
C VAL A 369 -27.28 12.07 -8.54
N ILE A 370 -26.60 12.92 -9.29
CA ILE A 370 -27.09 13.50 -10.53
C ILE A 370 -26.48 12.73 -11.69
N VAL A 371 -27.34 12.08 -12.47
CA VAL A 371 -26.95 11.19 -13.56
C VAL A 371 -27.42 11.79 -14.88
N SER A 372 -26.47 12.09 -15.76
CA SER A 372 -26.77 12.57 -17.11
C SER A 372 -27.61 11.58 -17.93
N LYS A 373 -28.41 12.13 -18.84
CA LYS A 373 -29.16 11.43 -19.88
C LYS A 373 -28.35 10.48 -20.78
N THR A 374 -27.03 10.61 -20.81
CA THR A 374 -26.18 9.76 -21.66
C THR A 374 -25.93 8.39 -21.07
N VAL A 375 -26.21 8.18 -19.77
CA VAL A 375 -25.95 6.93 -19.08
C VAL A 375 -26.94 5.86 -19.55
N ARG A 376 -26.41 4.77 -20.12
CA ARG A 376 -27.19 3.66 -20.69
C ARG A 376 -27.14 2.41 -19.83
N ARG A 377 -26.12 2.26 -19.00
CA ARG A 377 -25.92 1.09 -18.14
C ARG A 377 -25.47 1.50 -16.73
N MET A 378 -26.14 0.93 -15.73
CA MET A 378 -25.80 1.05 -14.30
C MET A 378 -25.63 -0.35 -13.70
N GLY A 379 -24.41 -0.63 -13.22
CA GLY A 379 -23.97 -1.94 -12.73
C GLY A 379 -24.61 -2.37 -11.42
N ALA A 380 -24.48 -3.64 -11.07
CA ALA A 380 -25.06 -4.22 -9.86
C ALA A 380 -24.50 -3.58 -8.58
N GLU A 381 -25.32 -3.57 -7.51
CA GLU A 381 -24.90 -3.11 -6.17
C GLU A 381 -24.29 -1.68 -6.15
N LEU A 382 -24.67 -0.85 -7.13
CA LEU A 382 -24.07 0.45 -7.37
C LEU A 382 -24.07 1.37 -6.14
N PHE A 383 -25.14 1.32 -5.35
CA PHE A 383 -25.35 2.11 -4.13
C PHE A 383 -25.53 1.21 -2.90
N LYS A 384 -24.88 0.05 -2.89
CA LYS A 384 -24.92 -0.85 -1.74
C LYS A 384 -24.52 -0.06 -0.48
N ASP A 385 -25.26 -0.26 0.61
CA ASP A 385 -25.06 0.41 1.90
C ASP A 385 -25.34 1.93 1.92
N SER A 386 -25.81 2.52 0.80
CA SER A 386 -26.38 3.88 0.76
C SER A 386 -27.89 3.82 0.98
N THR A 387 -28.37 4.05 2.19
CA THR A 387 -29.79 3.84 2.54
C THR A 387 -30.72 5.00 2.18
N ASP A 388 -30.20 6.22 2.06
CA ASP A 388 -30.98 7.46 1.86
C ASP A 388 -30.60 8.22 0.57
N VAL A 389 -30.08 7.51 -0.44
CA VAL A 389 -29.62 8.13 -1.69
C VAL A 389 -30.80 8.55 -2.59
N ALA A 390 -30.83 9.82 -2.99
CA ALA A 390 -31.69 10.34 -4.04
C ALA A 390 -30.94 10.35 -5.39
N VAL A 391 -31.50 9.66 -6.38
CA VAL A 391 -30.95 9.61 -7.75
C VAL A 391 -31.81 10.46 -8.68
N TYR A 392 -31.19 11.46 -9.29
CA TYR A 392 -31.78 12.34 -10.28
C TYR A 392 -31.25 12.02 -11.66
N TYR A 393 -32.08 11.38 -12.48
CA TYR A 393 -31.71 11.00 -13.84
C TYR A 393 -32.33 11.95 -14.86
N LEU A 394 -31.47 12.54 -15.69
CA LEU A 394 -31.84 13.61 -16.64
C LEU A 394 -32.25 13.08 -18.03
N GLY A 395 -32.41 11.76 -18.19
CA GLY A 395 -32.70 11.12 -19.48
C GLY A 395 -34.15 10.69 -19.67
N GLU A 396 -34.58 10.67 -20.94
CA GLU A 396 -35.93 10.24 -21.32
C GLU A 396 -36.11 8.71 -21.28
N THR A 397 -35.04 7.99 -21.56
CA THR A 397 -35.03 6.52 -21.59
C THR A 397 -34.29 5.98 -20.38
N ARG A 398 -34.93 5.04 -19.66
CA ARG A 398 -34.34 4.38 -18.50
C ARG A 398 -33.04 3.66 -18.88
N PRO A 399 -31.96 3.78 -18.07
CA PRO A 399 -30.79 2.93 -18.20
C PRO A 399 -31.13 1.45 -17.99
N THR A 400 -30.26 0.58 -18.49
CA THR A 400 -30.30 -0.87 -18.26
C THR A 400 -29.37 -1.29 -17.11
N GLY A 401 -29.57 -2.49 -16.55
CA GLY A 401 -28.68 -3.09 -15.55
C GLY A 401 -29.26 -3.14 -14.13
N GLU A 402 -28.76 -4.09 -13.33
CA GLU A 402 -29.30 -4.40 -12.00
C GLU A 402 -29.25 -3.21 -11.03
N GLY A 403 -28.25 -2.33 -11.17
CA GLY A 403 -28.14 -1.13 -10.36
C GLY A 403 -29.33 -0.21 -10.51
N TRP A 404 -29.89 -0.12 -11.71
CA TRP A 404 -31.11 0.64 -11.96
C TRP A 404 -32.36 -0.11 -11.47
N GLU A 405 -32.42 -1.42 -11.71
CA GLU A 405 -33.58 -2.25 -11.37
C GLU A 405 -33.81 -2.40 -9.85
N ARG A 406 -32.75 -2.30 -9.05
CA ARG A 406 -32.79 -2.41 -7.58
C ARG A 406 -32.97 -1.10 -6.84
N LEU A 407 -32.97 0.04 -7.55
CA LEU A 407 -33.30 1.32 -6.93
C LEU A 407 -34.77 1.28 -6.47
N SER A 408 -34.97 1.47 -5.16
CA SER A 408 -36.31 1.61 -4.57
C SER A 408 -37.00 2.90 -5.08
N PRO A 409 -38.30 3.14 -4.81
CA PRO A 409 -39.12 4.17 -5.51
C PRO A 409 -38.64 5.64 -5.45
N TRP A 410 -37.54 5.95 -4.75
CA TRP A 410 -36.97 7.29 -4.62
C TRP A 410 -36.13 7.75 -5.82
N ILE A 411 -36.34 7.14 -7.00
CA ILE A 411 -35.81 7.66 -8.27
C ILE A 411 -36.63 8.87 -8.66
N TYR A 412 -36.02 10.05 -8.61
CA TYR A 412 -36.58 11.25 -9.20
C TYR A 412 -36.15 11.29 -10.66
N SER A 413 -36.90 10.62 -11.53
CA SER A 413 -36.77 10.84 -12.98
C SER A 413 -37.54 12.11 -13.37
N GLU A 414 -36.93 12.99 -14.15
CA GLU A 414 -37.55 14.24 -14.65
C GLU A 414 -38.84 14.05 -15.49
N LEU A 415 -39.30 12.81 -15.70
CA LEU A 415 -40.47 12.48 -16.54
C LEU A 415 -41.55 11.68 -15.81
N ALA A 416 -41.54 11.62 -14.47
CA ALA A 416 -42.79 11.37 -13.76
C ALA A 416 -43.67 12.63 -13.96
N PRO A 417 -44.77 12.59 -14.74
CA PRO A 417 -45.43 13.79 -15.30
C PRO A 417 -46.12 14.72 -14.28
N SER A 418 -45.87 14.58 -12.98
CA SER A 418 -46.63 15.24 -11.91
C SER A 418 -45.80 16.16 -11.00
N VAL A 419 -44.54 16.48 -11.30
CA VAL A 419 -43.80 17.49 -10.52
C VAL A 419 -43.36 18.64 -11.42
N SER A 420 -44.18 19.69 -11.46
CA SER A 420 -43.85 20.94 -12.15
C SER A 420 -42.83 21.75 -11.33
N GLY A 421 -41.68 22.06 -11.90
CA GLY A 421 -40.76 23.05 -11.35
C GLY A 421 -39.51 23.21 -12.21
N SER A 422 -39.06 24.45 -12.39
CA SER A 422 -37.85 24.86 -13.11
C SER A 422 -37.09 25.82 -12.20
N PHE A 423 -35.77 25.77 -12.15
CA PHE A 423 -35.06 26.19 -10.93
C PHE A 423 -33.61 26.38 -11.41
N TRP A 424 -32.88 27.41 -10.98
CA TRP A 424 -31.57 27.80 -11.51
C TRP A 424 -30.68 28.35 -10.38
N HIS A 425 -29.36 28.12 -10.44
CA HIS A 425 -28.24 28.70 -9.71
C HIS A 425 -27.45 29.70 -10.56
N TRP A 426 -26.47 30.38 -9.95
CA TRP A 426 -25.47 31.20 -10.65
C TRP A 426 -24.08 30.55 -10.53
N ALA A 427 -23.23 30.66 -11.55
CA ALA A 427 -21.85 30.14 -11.53
C ALA A 427 -20.95 30.94 -10.56
N GLU A 428 -19.74 30.42 -10.27
CA GLU A 428 -18.73 31.09 -9.43
C GLU A 428 -18.33 32.50 -9.92
N ASP A 429 -18.70 32.85 -11.15
CA ASP A 429 -18.47 34.14 -11.80
C ASP A 429 -19.46 35.26 -11.39
N GLY A 430 -20.54 34.95 -10.67
CA GLY A 430 -21.55 35.93 -10.24
C GLY A 430 -22.48 36.47 -11.33
N GLU A 431 -22.36 36.00 -12.59
CA GLU A 431 -23.07 36.56 -13.75
C GLU A 431 -23.78 35.51 -14.63
N THR A 432 -23.41 34.23 -14.55
CA THR A 432 -24.02 33.18 -15.40
C THR A 432 -25.11 32.40 -14.68
N ARG A 433 -26.33 32.33 -15.22
CA ARG A 433 -27.45 31.50 -14.72
C ARG A 433 -27.34 30.04 -15.19
N VAL A 434 -27.49 29.06 -14.30
CA VAL A 434 -27.42 27.59 -14.54
C VAL A 434 -28.64 26.87 -13.95
N LYS A 435 -29.40 26.03 -14.65
CA LYS A 435 -30.69 25.47 -14.17
C LYS A 435 -30.50 24.26 -13.24
N TRP A 436 -31.16 24.18 -12.08
CA TRP A 436 -31.50 22.91 -11.43
C TRP A 436 -32.80 22.91 -10.64
N ALA A 437 -33.77 21.96 -10.91
CA ALA A 437 -35.19 21.85 -10.45
C ALA A 437 -35.67 20.57 -9.76
N VAL A 438 -36.03 20.66 -8.47
CA VAL A 438 -36.79 19.64 -7.71
C VAL A 438 -37.63 20.24 -6.55
N VAL A 439 -38.95 20.15 -6.62
CA VAL A 439 -39.83 20.26 -5.43
C VAL A 439 -40.14 18.83 -4.96
N SER A 440 -40.27 18.59 -3.65
CA SER A 440 -41.17 17.52 -3.19
C SER A 440 -42.05 17.92 -2.02
N ASN A 441 -43.32 17.57 -2.18
CA ASN A 441 -44.51 17.53 -1.33
C ASN A 441 -44.44 18.08 0.12
N ASP A 442 -45.37 19.00 0.34
CA ASP A 442 -45.87 19.58 1.59
C ASP A 442 -45.07 20.69 2.28
N ASP A 443 -45.75 21.82 2.32
CA ASP A 443 -45.67 22.75 3.42
C ASP A 443 -45.72 22.03 4.79
N ARG A 444 -44.62 22.15 5.53
CA ARG A 444 -44.61 22.66 6.90
C ARG A 444 -45.57 22.01 7.90
N VAL A 445 -45.34 20.79 8.35
CA VAL A 445 -45.78 20.43 9.71
C VAL A 445 -44.74 19.51 10.34
N ASN A 446 -44.14 19.97 11.44
CA ASN A 446 -43.24 19.24 12.34
C ASN A 446 -41.79 19.04 11.88
N MET A 447 -40.96 20.08 12.06
CA MET A 447 -39.75 19.88 12.89
C MET A 447 -39.43 21.12 13.75
N PRO A 448 -38.86 20.92 14.96
CA PRO A 448 -38.79 21.91 16.02
C PRO A 448 -37.66 22.91 15.79
N ARG A 449 -37.91 24.20 16.04
CA ARG A 449 -36.89 25.24 15.97
C ARG A 449 -35.99 25.25 17.23
N PRO A 450 -34.70 25.58 17.11
CA PRO A 450 -33.83 25.82 18.26
C PRO A 450 -34.31 27.07 19.03
N MET A 451 -34.30 27.00 20.36
CA MET A 451 -34.75 28.09 21.24
C MET A 451 -33.94 29.39 21.06
N PRO A 452 -34.58 30.57 21.19
CA PRO A 452 -33.91 31.87 21.02
C PRO A 452 -33.23 32.35 22.32
N ARG A 453 -32.01 32.91 22.20
CA ARG A 453 -31.42 33.77 23.25
C ARG A 453 -32.12 35.15 23.24
N ARG A 454 -32.79 35.51 24.34
CA ARG A 454 -33.18 36.90 24.71
C ARG A 454 -31.93 37.67 25.16
N SER A 455 -31.83 39.01 25.12
CA SER A 455 -32.87 40.04 25.19
C SER A 455 -32.48 41.33 24.45
N GLN A 456 -33.47 41.98 23.83
CA GLN A 456 -33.47 43.43 23.61
C GLN A 456 -33.98 44.14 24.88
N THR A 457 -33.36 45.26 25.23
CA THR A 457 -34.07 46.43 25.74
C THR A 457 -33.45 47.68 25.16
N LEU A 458 -34.20 48.39 24.33
CA LEU A 458 -34.14 49.85 24.29
C LEU A 458 -35.49 50.41 23.84
N ASN A 459 -36.03 51.20 24.74
CA ASN A 459 -37.31 51.88 24.66
C ASN A 459 -37.17 53.20 23.88
N ALA A 460 -38.29 53.53 23.24
CA ALA A 460 -38.92 54.85 23.19
C ALA A 460 -38.49 55.93 22.17
N ALA A 461 -39.57 56.46 21.60
CA ALA A 461 -39.90 57.88 21.38
C ALA A 461 -39.64 58.50 20.01
N VAL A 462 -40.77 58.65 19.31
CA VAL A 462 -41.11 59.76 18.41
C VAL A 462 -41.05 61.09 19.18
N ASN A 463 -40.37 62.11 18.65
CA ASN A 463 -40.92 63.47 18.47
C ASN A 463 -39.96 64.41 17.73
N SER A 464 -40.61 65.28 16.93
CA SER A 464 -40.17 66.40 16.08
C SER A 464 -39.32 66.07 14.85
#